data_AF-A0A2A2TCG9-F1
#
_entry.id   AF-A0A2A2TCG9-F1
#
_cell.length_a   1.000
_cell.length_b   1.000
_cell.length_c   1.000
_cell.angle_alpha   90.00
_cell.angle_beta   90.00
_cell.angle_gamma   90.00
#
_symmetry.space_group_name_H-M   'P 1'
#
loop_
_entity.id
_entity.type
_entity.pdbx_description
1 polymer ?
#
loop_
_entity_poly.entity_id
_entity_poly.type
_entity_poly.pdbx_seq_one_letter_code
_entity_poly.pdbx_strand_id
1 'polypeptide(L)'
;MPRTASEYVVHMMLEGGHREEIRFQTIQEFQKWYSGELMPKAASDDFISVPIKNIQGEYMVVRPSKVLAIRVEPIFSSSVERFT
;
A
#
# COMPACT_ATOMS: atom_id res chain seq x y z
N MET A 1 -11.79 22.96 6.96
CA MET A 1 -11.20 21.79 7.64
C MET A 1 -10.40 21.01 6.61
N PRO A 2 -9.18 20.51 6.93
CA PRO A 2 -8.45 19.64 6.01
C PRO A 2 -9.34 18.43 5.70
N ARG A 3 -9.49 18.07 4.42
CA ARG A 3 -10.24 16.86 4.06
C ARG A 3 -9.56 15.66 4.72
N THR A 4 -10.28 14.90 5.53
CA THR A 4 -9.80 13.62 6.05
C THR A 4 -9.90 12.59 4.93
N ALA A 5 -8.79 11.91 4.62
CA ALA A 5 -8.78 10.83 3.64
C ALA A 5 -9.57 9.62 4.17
N SER A 6 -10.32 8.97 3.30
CA SER A 6 -11.11 7.77 3.60
C SER A 6 -10.24 6.51 3.59
N GLU A 7 -9.21 6.50 2.75
CA GLU A 7 -8.22 5.43 2.63
C GLU A 7 -6.96 5.96 1.94
N TYR A 8 -5.92 5.14 1.89
CA TYR A 8 -4.68 5.42 1.19
C TYR A 8 -4.37 4.29 0.22
N VAL A 9 -4.14 4.63 -1.05
CA VAL A 9 -3.69 3.68 -2.08
C VAL A 9 -2.18 3.77 -2.18
N VAL A 10 -1.52 2.62 -2.08
CA VAL A 10 -0.08 2.46 -2.20
C VAL A 10 0.20 1.74 -3.50
N HIS A 11 0.75 2.46 -4.47
CA HIS A 11 1.22 1.90 -5.72
C HIS A 11 2.65 1.44 -5.52
N MET A 12 2.88 0.14 -5.67
CA MET A 12 4.19 -0.48 -5.59
C MET A 12 4.66 -0.86 -6.98
N MET A 13 5.86 -0.42 -7.35
CA MET A 13 6.51 -0.81 -8.60
C MET A 13 7.60 -1.84 -8.29
N LEU A 14 7.50 -3.00 -8.91
CA LEU A 14 8.45 -4.10 -8.74
C LEU A 14 9.37 -4.22 -9.97
N GLU A 15 10.56 -4.77 -9.73
CA GLU A 15 11.45 -5.23 -10.80
C GLU A 15 10.68 -6.20 -11.74
N GLY A 16 10.88 -6.05 -13.05
CA GLY A 16 10.09 -6.76 -14.07
C GLY A 16 8.83 -6.03 -14.53
N GLY A 17 8.52 -4.86 -13.97
CA GLY A 17 7.46 -3.97 -14.47
C GLY A 17 6.08 -4.22 -13.87
N HIS A 18 5.96 -5.14 -12.90
CA HIS A 18 4.74 -5.38 -12.16
C HIS A 18 4.37 -4.16 -11.30
N ARG A 19 3.08 -3.84 -11.27
CA ARG A 19 2.51 -2.74 -10.47
C ARG A 19 1.38 -3.28 -9.63
N GLU A 20 1.49 -3.11 -8.32
CA GLU A 20 0.50 -3.59 -7.36
C GLU A 20 -0.09 -2.41 -6.59
N GLU A 21 -1.40 -2.49 -6.33
CA GLU A 21 -2.14 -1.47 -5.59
C GLU A 21 -2.64 -2.03 -4.27
N ILE A 22 -2.10 -1.48 -3.18
CA ILE A 22 -2.39 -1.93 -1.82
C ILE A 22 -3.15 -0.84 -1.09
N ARG A 23 -4.26 -1.19 -0.44
CA ARG A 23 -5.10 -0.23 0.28
C ARG A 23 -4.83 -0.29 1.78
N PHE A 24 -4.59 0.87 2.37
CA PHE A 24 -4.46 1.07 3.81
C PHE A 24 -5.60 1.97 4.30
N GLN A 25 -6.12 1.71 5.50
CA GLN A 25 -7.19 2.55 6.06
C GLN A 25 -6.64 3.88 6.56
N THR A 26 -5.40 3.88 7.05
CA THR A 26 -4.74 5.09 7.55
C THR A 26 -3.30 5.16 7.07
N ILE A 27 -2.75 6.37 7.00
CA ILE A 27 -1.35 6.57 6.67
C ILE A 27 -0.42 5.98 7.74
N GLN A 28 -0.87 5.93 9.00
CA GLN A 28 -0.10 5.37 10.11
C GLN A 28 0.09 3.85 9.96
N GLU A 29 -0.92 3.12 9.48
CA GLU A 29 -0.78 1.69 9.17
C GLU A 29 0.32 1.47 8.11
N PHE A 30 0.31 2.26 7.03
CA PHE A 30 1.34 2.21 6.01
C PHE A 30 2.72 2.54 6.58
N GLN A 31 2.85 3.63 7.33
CA GLN A 31 4.12 4.07 7.94
C GLN A 31 4.70 3.00 8.87
N LYS A 32 3.85 2.33 9.66
CA LYS A 32 4.27 1.24 10.54
C LYS A 32 4.85 0.06 9.77
N TRP A 33 4.17 -0.38 8.72
CA TRP A 33 4.67 -1.47 7.87
C TRP A 33 5.94 -1.06 7.11
N TYR A 34 5.95 0.13 6.50
CA TYR A 34 7.08 0.63 5.73
C TYR A 34 8.35 0.74 6.58
N SER A 35 8.25 1.36 7.77
CA SER A 35 9.41 1.54 8.65
C SER A 35 9.79 0.31 9.46
N GLY A 36 8.83 -0.57 9.76
CA GLY A 36 9.05 -1.75 10.61
C GLY A 36 9.46 -3.01 9.83
N GLU A 37 9.02 -3.16 8.58
CA GLU A 37 9.26 -4.39 7.80
C GLU A 37 10.03 -4.14 6.52
N LEU A 38 9.58 -3.20 5.68
CA LEU A 38 10.17 -3.01 4.36
C LEU A 38 11.54 -2.33 4.43
N MET A 39 11.61 -1.15 5.04
CA MET A 39 12.81 -0.31 5.05
C MET A 39 14.02 -0.95 5.76
N PRO A 40 13.86 -1.64 6.92
CA PRO A 40 14.97 -2.35 7.56
C PRO A 40 15.56 -3.48 6.71
N LYS A 41 14.75 -4.01 5.79
CA LYS A 41 15.13 -5.12 4.90
C LYS A 41 15.32 -4.67 3.46
N ALA A 42 15.48 -3.38 3.18
CA ALA A 42 15.46 -2.82 1.81
C ALA A 42 16.44 -3.50 0.83
N ALA A 43 17.56 -4.07 1.32
CA ALA A 43 18.54 -4.79 0.50
C ALA A 43 18.39 -6.33 0.54
N SER A 44 17.41 -6.86 1.27
CA SER A 44 17.20 -8.30 1.43
C SER A 44 16.43 -8.89 0.26
N ASP A 45 16.85 -10.10 -0.14
CA ASP A 45 16.15 -10.97 -1.08
C ASP A 45 15.17 -11.94 -0.38
N ASP A 46 15.06 -11.86 0.95
CA ASP A 46 14.06 -12.60 1.71
C ASP A 46 12.66 -12.05 1.44
N PHE A 47 11.67 -12.93 1.51
CA PHE A 47 10.28 -12.52 1.41
C PHE A 47 9.80 -11.83 2.69
N ILE A 48 9.10 -10.71 2.51
CA ILE A 48 8.31 -10.05 3.55
C ILE A 48 6.83 -10.08 3.18
N SER A 49 5.97 -10.05 4.18
CA SER A 49 4.54 -9.93 4.00
C SER A 49 4.16 -8.53 3.53
N VAL A 50 3.26 -8.45 2.56
CA VAL A 50 2.56 -7.20 2.22
C VAL A 50 1.14 -7.27 2.78
N PRO A 51 0.70 -6.27 3.59
CA PRO A 51 -0.63 -6.26 4.17
C PRO A 51 -1.67 -5.89 3.10
N ILE A 52 -2.19 -6.89 2.40
CA ILE A 52 -3.30 -6.72 1.46
C ILE A 52 -4.65 -6.95 2.18
N LYS A 53 -5.63 -6.07 1.93
CA LYS A 53 -6.98 -6.15 2.53
C LYS A 53 -8.08 -6.39 1.49
N ASN A 54 -7.72 -6.59 0.22
CA ASN A 54 -8.67 -6.51 -0.89
C ASN A 54 -9.53 -7.78 -1.07
N ILE A 55 -9.03 -8.96 -0.70
CA ILE A 55 -9.70 -10.25 -0.96
C ILE A 55 -9.45 -11.24 0.18
N GLN A 56 -10.50 -11.93 0.67
CA GLN A 56 -10.37 -12.96 1.69
C GLN A 56 -9.58 -14.17 1.18
N GLY A 57 -8.57 -14.60 1.94
CA GLY A 57 -7.74 -15.77 1.63
C GLY A 57 -6.55 -15.48 0.74
N GLU A 58 -6.33 -14.23 0.32
CA GLU A 58 -5.12 -13.83 -0.40
C GLU A 58 -3.99 -13.42 0.54
N TYR A 59 -2.77 -13.68 0.08
CA TYR A 59 -1.55 -13.28 0.76
C TYR A 59 -0.50 -12.89 -0.28
N MET A 60 0.16 -11.76 -0.05
CA MET A 60 1.20 -11.26 -0.95
C MET A 60 2.52 -11.16 -0.20
N VAL A 61 3.58 -11.62 -0.86
CA VAL A 61 4.95 -11.43 -0.41
C VAL A 61 5.77 -10.75 -1.48
N VAL A 62 6.72 -9.93 -1.04
CA VAL A 62 7.68 -9.27 -1.92
C VAL A 62 9.09 -9.44 -1.39
N ARG A 63 10.05 -9.40 -2.31
CA ARG A 63 11.45 -9.18 -1.95
C ARG A 63 11.68 -7.67 -1.86
N PRO A 64 12.05 -7.13 -0.71
CA PRO A 64 12.29 -5.69 -0.56
C PRO A 64 13.31 -5.15 -1.57
N SER A 65 14.36 -5.92 -1.86
CA SER A 65 15.40 -5.58 -2.86
C SER A 65 14.86 -5.35 -4.28
N LYS A 66 13.65 -5.82 -4.57
CA LYS A 66 12.99 -5.75 -5.88
C LYS A 66 11.90 -4.68 -5.94
N VAL A 67 11.70 -3.90 -4.88
CA VAL A 67 10.79 -2.75 -4.88
C VAL A 67 11.53 -1.53 -5.44
N LEU A 68 11.11 -1.06 -6.61
CA LEU A 68 11.74 0.06 -7.32
C LEU A 68 11.21 1.41 -6.87
N ALA A 69 9.90 1.49 -6.62
CA ALA A 69 9.25 2.73 -6.22
C ALA A 69 7.96 2.45 -5.44
N ILE A 70 7.62 3.38 -4.56
CA ILE A 70 6.37 3.40 -3.82
C ILE A 70 5.76 4.79 -3.93
N ARG A 71 4.50 4.87 -4.34
CA ARG A 71 3.71 6.10 -4.35
C ARG A 71 2.48 5.92 -3.48
N VAL A 72 2.26 6.82 -2.53
CA VAL A 72 1.12 6.77 -1.61
C VAL A 72 0.19 7.94 -1.90
N GLU A 73 -1.10 7.64 -2.10
CA GLU A 73 -2.12 8.63 -2.40
C GLU A 73 -3.28 8.57 -1.40
N PRO A 74 -3.71 9.71 -0.83
CA PRO A 74 -4.95 9.78 -0.09
C PRO A 74 -6.15 9.73 -1.06
N ILE A 75 -7.11 8.86 -0.76
CA ILE A 75 -8.40 8.81 -1.45
C ILE A 75 -9.44 9.49 -0.56
N PHE A 76 -10.20 10.40 -1.16
CA PHE A 76 -11.30 11.08 -0.49
C PHE A 76 -12.61 10.58 -1.08
N SER A 77 -13.43 9.89 -0.27
CA SER A 77 -14.78 9.55 -0.70
C SER A 77 -15.61 10.83 -0.78
N SER A 78 -15.84 11.34 -1.99
CA SER A 78 -16.90 12.32 -2.21
C SER A 78 -18.23 11.59 -2.12
N SER A 79 -19.14 12.06 -1.27
CA SER A 79 -20.54 11.65 -1.34
C SER A 79 -21.10 12.14 -2.67
N VAL A 80 -21.12 11.28 -3.70
CA VAL A 80 -22.06 11.50 -4.80
C VAL A 80 -23.39 10.95 -4.28
N GLU A 81 -24.17 11.82 -3.64
CA GLU A 81 -25.62 11.61 -3.56
C GLU A 81 -26.12 11.54 -5.01
N ARG A 82 -26.32 10.32 -5.52
CA ARG A 82 -27.11 10.12 -6.72
C ARG A 82 -28.55 10.43 -6.33
N PHE A 83 -28.97 11.67 -6.55
CA PHE A 83 -30.40 11.99 -6.65
C PHE A 83 -30.97 11.09 -7.75
N THR A 84 -31.78 10.11 -7.35
CA THR A 84 -32.71 9.39 -8.23
C THR A 84 -34.10 9.92 -7.94
#